data_AF-Q8ZUP6-F1
#
_entry.id   AF-Q8ZUP6-F1
#
_cell.length_a   1.000
_cell.length_b   1.000
_cell.length_c   1.000
_cell.angle_alpha   90.00
_cell.angle_beta   90.00
_cell.angle_gamma   90.00
#
_symmetry.space_group_name_H-M   'P 1'
#
loop_
_entity.id
_entity.type
_entity.pdbx_description
1 polymer ?
#
loop_
_entity_poly.entity_id
_entity_poly.type
_entity_poly.pdbx_seq_one_letter_code
_entity_poly.pdbx_strand_id
1 'polypeptide(L)'
;MERTVDIILAFSNALWRLLAEASKKHGLSPLQGQIALYLAKRGEASVTQIARELAVSISTASESLKSMIKLGYVEVARGRDKRVKVVRLTEAGRRAAEEISSIYDALSVVVSRLNYAERALLHMLYAKIVGELIDKGLIETPRACVGCQFLDKAGELYICRLAERPLGRATAPR
;
A
#
# COMPACT_ATOMS: atom_id res chain seq x y z
N MET A 1 -3.02 10.30 -25.61
CA MET A 1 -3.78 9.80 -24.44
C MET A 1 -3.45 8.34 -24.17
N GLU A 2 -3.52 7.45 -25.18
CA GLU A 2 -3.11 6.03 -25.07
C GLU A 2 -1.70 5.86 -24.48
N ARG A 3 -0.70 6.58 -25.03
CA ARG A 3 0.70 6.51 -24.55
C ARG A 3 0.88 6.81 -23.06
N THR A 4 0.08 7.70 -22.47
CA THR A 4 0.20 8.04 -21.03
C THR A 4 -0.28 6.90 -20.15
N VAL A 5 -1.42 6.29 -20.52
CA VAL A 5 -1.95 5.11 -19.82
C VAL A 5 -0.97 3.95 -19.95
N ASP A 6 -0.41 3.73 -21.13
CA ASP A 6 0.59 2.67 -21.37
C ASP A 6 1.83 2.83 -20.48
N ILE A 7 2.33 4.06 -20.32
CA ILE A 7 3.47 4.35 -19.44
C ILE A 7 3.12 4.04 -17.98
N ILE A 8 1.93 4.42 -17.51
CA ILE A 8 1.48 4.14 -16.13
C ILE A 8 1.39 2.63 -15.91
N LEU A 9 0.81 1.89 -16.86
CA LEU A 9 0.69 0.44 -16.78
C LEU A 9 2.06 -0.25 -16.83
N ALA A 10 2.95 0.20 -17.73
CA ALA A 10 4.32 -0.33 -17.82
C ALA A 10 5.09 -0.10 -16.51
N PHE A 11 4.99 1.08 -15.92
CA PHE A 11 5.61 1.39 -14.64
C PHE A 11 5.04 0.53 -13.51
N SER A 12 3.71 0.40 -13.43
CA SER A 12 3.03 -0.42 -12.42
C SER A 12 3.44 -1.89 -12.52
N ASN A 13 3.53 -2.42 -13.74
CA ASN A 13 4.00 -3.78 -14.01
C ASN A 13 5.47 -3.97 -13.62
N ALA A 14 6.34 -2.99 -13.86
CA ALA A 14 7.73 -3.04 -13.44
C ALA A 14 7.85 -3.10 -11.91
N LEU A 15 7.10 -2.27 -11.17
CA LEU A 15 7.07 -2.32 -9.70
C LEU A 15 6.56 -3.67 -9.19
N TRP A 16 5.53 -4.22 -9.82
CA TRP A 16 4.99 -5.53 -9.44
C TRP A 16 6.00 -6.65 -9.67
N ARG A 17 6.78 -6.62 -10.77
CA ARG A 17 7.87 -7.57 -11.03
C ARG A 17 8.97 -7.48 -9.97
N LEU A 18 9.41 -6.28 -9.62
CA LEU A 18 10.43 -6.09 -8.57
C LEU A 18 9.97 -6.66 -7.23
N LEU A 19 8.72 -6.39 -6.84
CA LEU A 19 8.12 -6.98 -5.65
C LEU A 19 8.07 -8.51 -5.74
N ALA A 20 7.65 -9.06 -6.89
CA ALA A 20 7.56 -10.50 -7.09
C ALA A 20 8.93 -11.18 -6.98
N GLU A 21 9.96 -10.61 -7.59
CA GLU A 21 11.34 -11.11 -7.51
C GLU A 21 11.90 -11.04 -6.09
N ALA A 22 11.68 -9.93 -5.39
CA ALA A 22 12.09 -9.78 -4.00
C ALA A 22 11.37 -10.79 -3.08
N SER A 23 10.06 -10.95 -3.24
CA SER A 23 9.25 -11.91 -2.46
C SER A 23 9.69 -13.36 -2.70
N LYS A 24 9.99 -13.69 -3.97
CA LYS A 24 10.38 -15.05 -4.38
C LYS A 24 11.67 -15.52 -3.69
N LYS A 25 12.61 -14.63 -3.36
CA LYS A 25 13.83 -14.96 -2.61
C LYS A 25 13.54 -15.57 -1.24
N HIS A 26 12.37 -15.28 -0.68
CA HIS A 26 11.90 -15.80 0.61
C HIS A 26 10.87 -16.92 0.47
N GLY A 27 10.64 -17.43 -0.75
CA GLY A 27 9.59 -18.41 -1.03
C GLY A 27 8.16 -17.85 -0.89
N LEU A 28 8.01 -16.51 -0.92
CA LEU A 28 6.73 -15.84 -0.80
C LEU A 28 6.14 -15.52 -2.18
N SER A 29 4.82 -15.61 -2.29
CA SER A 29 4.09 -15.03 -3.43
C SER A 29 4.11 -13.51 -3.36
N PRO A 30 3.84 -12.78 -4.47
CA PRO A 30 3.79 -11.32 -4.46
C PRO A 30 2.79 -10.77 -3.44
N LEU A 31 1.62 -11.41 -3.30
CA LEU A 31 0.61 -11.02 -2.30
C LEU A 31 1.13 -11.21 -0.88
N GLN A 32 1.84 -12.30 -0.59
CA GLN A 32 2.44 -12.52 0.72
C GLN A 32 3.55 -11.51 1.03
N GLY A 33 4.32 -11.09 0.03
CA GLY A 33 5.26 -9.97 0.15
C GLY A 33 4.56 -8.67 0.52
N GLN A 34 3.43 -8.34 -0.13
CA GLN A 34 2.63 -7.16 0.23
C GLN A 34 2.08 -7.24 1.66
N ILE A 35 1.60 -8.42 2.08
CA ILE A 35 1.17 -8.66 3.46
C ILE A 35 2.33 -8.42 4.43
N ALA A 36 3.52 -8.92 4.12
CA ALA A 36 4.70 -8.75 4.96
C ALA A 36 5.07 -7.27 5.11
N LEU A 37 5.14 -6.52 4.01
CA LEU A 37 5.42 -5.07 4.02
C LEU A 37 4.34 -4.28 4.78
N TYR A 38 3.08 -4.63 4.59
CA TYR A 38 1.96 -4.00 5.29
C TYR A 38 2.04 -4.23 6.80
N LEU A 39 2.31 -5.46 7.23
CA LEU A 39 2.47 -5.79 8.64
C LEU A 39 3.75 -5.19 9.24
N ALA A 40 4.84 -5.08 8.49
CA ALA A 40 6.06 -4.40 8.94
C ALA A 40 5.79 -2.93 9.27
N LYS A 41 5.01 -2.24 8.43
CA LYS A 41 4.64 -0.84 8.64
C LYS A 41 3.59 -0.65 9.75
N ARG A 42 2.63 -1.57 9.89
CA ARG A 42 1.49 -1.43 10.83
C ARG A 42 1.72 -2.09 12.19
N GLY A 43 2.67 -3.02 12.28
CA GLY A 43 2.92 -3.88 13.44
C GLY A 43 2.00 -5.11 13.47
N GLU A 44 0.69 -4.89 13.56
CA GLU A 44 -0.32 -5.95 13.57
C GLU A 44 -1.59 -5.55 12.83
N ALA A 45 -2.33 -6.53 12.30
CA ALA A 45 -3.61 -6.29 11.64
C ALA A 45 -4.52 -7.52 11.68
N SER A 46 -5.84 -7.28 11.67
CA SER A 46 -6.82 -8.34 11.43
C SER A 46 -6.84 -8.76 9.95
N VAL A 47 -7.37 -9.95 9.67
CA VAL A 47 -7.54 -10.45 8.28
C VAL A 47 -8.39 -9.48 7.45
N THR A 48 -9.46 -8.93 8.04
CA THR A 48 -10.33 -7.95 7.38
C THR A 48 -9.57 -6.68 7.00
N GLN A 49 -8.71 -6.17 7.89
CA GLN A 49 -7.88 -5.01 7.59
C GLN A 49 -6.86 -5.30 6.47
N ILE A 50 -6.27 -6.49 6.45
CA ILE A 50 -5.34 -6.91 5.39
C ILE A 50 -6.06 -7.03 4.05
N ALA A 51 -7.21 -7.71 4.03
CA ALA A 51 -8.03 -7.90 2.83
C ALA A 51 -8.43 -6.55 2.21
N ARG A 52 -8.89 -5.62 3.06
CA ARG A 52 -9.26 -4.27 2.66
C ARG A 52 -8.08 -3.49 2.09
N GLU A 53 -6.97 -3.43 2.82
CA GLU A 53 -5.80 -2.66 2.38
C GLU A 53 -5.28 -3.14 1.03
N LEU A 54 -5.22 -4.45 0.83
CA LEU A 54 -4.65 -5.05 -0.39
C LEU A 54 -5.69 -5.26 -1.50
N ALA A 55 -6.92 -4.78 -1.30
CA ALA A 55 -8.04 -4.94 -2.24
C ALA A 55 -8.25 -6.41 -2.70
N VAL A 56 -8.12 -7.36 -1.77
CA VAL A 56 -8.36 -8.79 -2.00
C VAL A 56 -9.53 -9.29 -1.15
N SER A 57 -10.08 -10.45 -1.51
CA SER A 57 -11.13 -11.07 -0.71
C SER A 57 -10.61 -11.53 0.67
N ILE A 58 -11.50 -11.61 1.66
CA ILE A 58 -11.16 -12.13 3.00
C ILE A 58 -10.67 -13.58 2.92
N SER A 59 -11.23 -14.40 2.02
CA SER A 59 -10.78 -15.78 1.82
C SER A 59 -9.35 -15.83 1.27
N THR A 60 -9.05 -15.04 0.23
CA THR A 60 -7.69 -14.94 -0.34
C THR A 60 -6.66 -14.46 0.69
N ALA A 61 -7.00 -13.44 1.48
CA ALA A 61 -6.15 -12.98 2.57
C ALA A 61 -5.95 -14.08 3.63
N SER A 62 -7.01 -14.77 4.04
CA SER A 62 -6.93 -15.85 5.02
C SER A 62 -6.07 -17.02 4.54
N GLU A 63 -6.19 -17.43 3.27
CA GLU A 63 -5.37 -18.49 2.68
C GLU A 63 -3.88 -18.11 2.63
N SER A 64 -3.60 -16.87 2.21
CA SER A 64 -2.24 -16.35 2.18
C SER A 64 -1.60 -16.36 3.57
N LEU A 65 -2.34 -15.91 4.59
CA LEU A 65 -1.89 -15.90 5.98
C LEU A 65 -1.70 -17.31 6.53
N LYS A 66 -2.59 -18.27 6.23
CA LYS A 66 -2.41 -19.67 6.62
C LYS A 66 -1.12 -20.25 6.05
N SER A 67 -0.80 -19.94 4.79
CA SER A 67 0.46 -20.35 4.17
C SER A 67 1.67 -19.67 4.83
N MET A 68 1.60 -18.36 5.10
CA MET A 68 2.69 -17.63 5.79
C MET A 68 2.92 -18.11 7.23
N ILE A 69 1.88 -18.57 7.93
CA ILE A 69 2.00 -19.19 9.26
C ILE A 69 2.78 -20.51 9.14
N LYS A 70 2.46 -21.35 8.16
CA LYS A 70 3.17 -22.61 7.92
C LYS A 70 4.65 -22.38 7.56
N LEU A 71 4.94 -21.30 6.84
CA LEU A 71 6.30 -20.87 6.51
C LEU A 71 7.03 -20.19 7.69
N GLY A 72 6.34 -19.90 8.80
CA GLY A 72 6.93 -19.28 9.98
C GLY A 72 7.16 -17.76 9.88
N TYR A 73 6.56 -17.08 8.90
CA TYR A 73 6.73 -15.63 8.70
C TYR A 73 5.73 -14.78 9.49
N VAL A 74 4.57 -15.34 9.84
CA VAL A 74 3.55 -14.62 10.61
C VAL A 74 2.98 -15.52 11.70
N GLU A 75 2.43 -14.88 12.73
CA GLU A 75 1.77 -15.57 13.84
C GLU A 75 0.48 -14.85 14.25
N VAL A 76 -0.46 -15.61 14.81
CA VAL A 76 -1.72 -15.07 15.33
C VAL A 76 -1.50 -14.64 16.78
N ALA A 77 -1.87 -13.40 17.08
CA ALA A 77 -1.84 -12.84 18.42
C ALA A 77 -3.25 -12.37 18.85
N ARG A 78 -3.41 -12.15 20.15
CA ARG A 78 -4.56 -11.40 20.67
C ARG A 78 -4.27 -9.92 20.47
N GLY A 79 -5.18 -9.21 19.80
CA GLY A 79 -5.04 -7.77 19.62
C GLY A 79 -5.17 -7.02 20.96
N ARG A 80 -4.93 -5.71 20.91
CA ARG A 80 -5.14 -4.81 22.06
C ARG A 80 -6.55 -4.92 22.65
N ASP A 81 -7.56 -5.06 21.79
CA ASP A 81 -8.85 -5.60 22.21
C ASP A 81 -8.77 -7.13 22.18
N LYS A 82 -8.87 -7.77 23.36
CA LYS A 82 -8.75 -9.23 23.54
C LYS A 82 -9.79 -10.02 22.74
N ARG A 83 -10.83 -9.36 22.23
CA ARG A 83 -11.88 -9.97 21.38
C ARG A 83 -11.47 -10.09 19.92
N VAL A 84 -10.44 -9.37 19.48
CA VAL A 84 -9.99 -9.35 18.08
C VAL A 84 -8.73 -10.19 17.90
N LYS A 85 -8.78 -11.17 17.00
CA LYS A 85 -7.58 -11.88 16.54
C LYS A 85 -6.85 -11.02 15.51
N VAL A 86 -5.56 -10.83 15.72
CA VAL A 86 -4.68 -10.11 14.81
C VAL A 86 -3.54 -11.01 14.36
N VAL A 87 -2.92 -10.64 13.26
CA VAL A 87 -1.70 -11.26 12.75
C VAL A 87 -0.57 -10.25 12.83
N ARG A 88 0.62 -10.73 13.21
CA ARG A 88 1.86 -9.95 13.22
C ARG A 88 3.00 -10.75 12.61
N LEU A 89 4.06 -10.06 12.18
CA LEU A 89 5.27 -10.71 11.71
C LEU A 89 5.97 -11.44 12.85
N THR A 90 6.52 -12.61 12.56
CA THR A 90 7.57 -13.21 13.39
C THR A 90 8.90 -12.48 13.15
N GLU A 91 9.94 -12.86 13.87
CA GLU A 91 11.28 -12.34 13.62
C GLU A 91 11.80 -12.66 12.20
N ALA A 92 11.54 -13.88 11.72
CA ALA A 92 11.86 -14.26 10.35
C ALA A 92 11.04 -13.44 9.33
N GLY A 93 9.76 -13.18 9.64
CA GLY A 93 8.90 -12.32 8.82
C GLY A 93 9.37 -10.88 8.75
N ARG A 94 9.89 -10.32 9.85
CA ARG A 94 10.45 -8.96 9.88
C ARG A 94 11.67 -8.83 9.01
N ARG A 95 12.65 -9.75 9.13
CA ARG A 95 13.83 -9.76 8.26
C ARG A 95 13.46 -9.89 6.78
N ALA A 96 12.55 -10.80 6.44
CA ALA A 96 12.07 -10.92 5.07
C ALA A 96 11.39 -9.64 4.57
N ALA A 97 10.57 -8.99 5.40
CA ALA A 97 9.94 -7.73 5.03
C ALA A 97 10.95 -6.59 4.84
N GLU A 98 11.99 -6.51 5.66
CA GLU A 98 13.09 -5.54 5.54
C GLU A 98 13.82 -5.74 4.20
N GLU A 99 14.22 -6.98 3.88
CA GLU A 99 14.88 -7.30 2.61
C GLU A 99 13.99 -7.00 1.40
N ILE A 100 12.70 -7.34 1.47
CA ILE A 100 11.74 -7.02 0.40
C ILE A 100 11.57 -5.50 0.28
N SER A 101 11.58 -4.75 1.39
CA SER A 101 11.37 -3.31 1.39
C SER A 101 12.49 -2.52 0.71
N SER A 102 13.67 -3.12 0.52
CA SER A 102 14.80 -2.52 -0.20
C SER A 102 14.45 -2.08 -1.64
N ILE A 103 13.41 -2.67 -2.25
CA ILE A 103 12.90 -2.21 -3.56
C ILE A 103 12.41 -0.75 -3.49
N TYR A 104 11.91 -0.30 -2.34
CA TYR A 104 11.47 1.07 -2.13
C TYR A 104 12.64 2.03 -1.97
N ASP A 105 13.76 1.59 -1.40
CA ASP A 105 14.98 2.38 -1.35
C ASP A 105 15.55 2.60 -2.75
N ALA A 106 15.56 1.55 -3.57
CA ALA A 106 15.95 1.65 -4.98
C ALA A 106 15.03 2.63 -5.74
N LEU A 107 13.71 2.56 -5.51
CA LEU A 107 12.77 3.50 -6.12
C LEU A 107 12.99 4.94 -5.64
N SER A 108 13.27 5.13 -4.35
CA SER A 108 13.59 6.45 -3.77
C SER A 108 14.82 7.06 -4.45
N VAL A 109 15.86 6.27 -4.71
CA VAL A 109 17.06 6.72 -5.45
C VAL A 109 16.74 7.10 -6.90
N VAL A 110 15.83 6.39 -7.57
CA VAL A 110 15.39 6.76 -8.92
C VAL A 110 14.63 8.09 -8.89
N VAL A 111 13.69 8.25 -7.96
CA VAL A 111 12.88 9.47 -7.82
C VAL A 111 13.72 10.67 -7.36
N SER A 112 14.79 10.46 -6.59
CA SER A 112 15.67 11.54 -6.14
C SER A 112 16.44 12.23 -7.28
N ARG A 113 16.58 11.56 -8.44
CA ARG A 113 17.19 12.11 -9.66
C ARG A 113 16.32 13.15 -10.36
N LEU A 114 15.02 13.16 -10.09
CA LEU A 114 14.14 14.23 -10.56
C LEU A 114 14.48 15.52 -9.82
N ASN A 115 14.52 16.65 -10.51
CA ASN A 115 14.70 17.93 -9.85
C ASN A 115 13.44 18.33 -9.04
N TYR A 116 13.53 19.42 -8.27
CA TYR A 116 12.41 19.86 -7.43
C TYR A 116 11.12 20.13 -8.24
N ALA A 117 11.22 20.80 -9.38
CA ALA A 117 10.08 21.14 -10.23
C ALA A 117 9.43 19.89 -10.84
N GLU A 118 10.25 18.94 -11.30
CA GLU A 118 9.77 17.65 -11.83
C GLU A 118 9.03 16.84 -10.78
N ARG A 119 9.58 16.74 -9.55
CA ARG A 119 8.90 16.05 -8.45
C ARG A 119 7.59 16.72 -8.06
N ALA A 120 7.56 18.06 -8.00
CA ALA A 120 6.36 18.81 -7.69
C ALA A 120 5.28 18.59 -8.76
N LEU A 121 5.66 18.65 -10.04
CA LEU A 121 4.76 18.36 -11.16
C LEU A 121 4.23 16.92 -11.10
N LEU A 122 5.12 15.95 -10.86
CA LEU A 122 4.75 14.55 -10.72
C LEU A 122 3.71 14.34 -9.62
N HIS A 123 3.98 14.87 -8.42
CA HIS A 123 3.04 14.78 -7.30
C HIS A 123 1.68 15.41 -7.63
N MET A 124 1.67 16.58 -8.28
CA MET A 124 0.43 17.26 -8.67
C MET A 124 -0.38 16.45 -9.69
N LEU A 125 0.28 15.90 -10.73
CA LEU A 125 -0.39 15.08 -11.74
C LEU A 125 -0.94 13.78 -11.15
N TYR A 126 -0.17 13.08 -10.31
CA TYR A 126 -0.66 11.88 -9.63
C TYR A 126 -1.81 12.18 -8.66
N ALA A 127 -1.75 13.28 -7.92
CA ALA A 127 -2.84 13.69 -7.04
C ALA A 127 -4.14 13.94 -7.81
N LYS A 128 -4.06 14.55 -9.00
CA LYS A 128 -5.22 14.73 -9.89
C LYS A 128 -5.79 13.40 -10.38
N ILE A 129 -4.93 12.50 -10.85
CA ILE A 129 -5.34 11.16 -11.33
C ILE A 129 -6.00 10.37 -10.19
N VAL A 130 -5.39 10.32 -9.02
CA VAL A 130 -5.94 9.63 -7.84
C VAL A 130 -7.28 10.25 -7.42
N GLY A 131 -7.40 11.58 -7.43
CA GLY A 131 -8.66 12.26 -7.14
C GLY A 131 -9.79 11.86 -8.09
N GLU A 132 -9.53 11.80 -9.40
CA GLU A 132 -10.51 11.35 -10.39
C GLU A 132 -10.95 9.89 -10.17
N LEU A 133 -10.02 9.01 -9.78
CA LEU A 133 -10.35 7.61 -9.48
C LEU A 133 -11.22 7.49 -8.23
N ILE A 134 -10.95 8.29 -7.20
CA ILE A 134 -11.76 8.34 -5.97
C ILE A 134 -13.16 8.87 -6.28
N ASP A 135 -13.27 9.96 -7.03
CA ASP A 135 -14.57 10.60 -7.32
C ASP A 135 -15.47 9.69 -8.18
N LYS A 136 -14.87 8.85 -9.03
CA LYS A 136 -15.57 7.80 -9.78
C LYS A 136 -15.88 6.54 -8.95
N GLY A 137 -15.46 6.48 -7.69
CA GLY A 137 -15.64 5.32 -6.83
C GLY A 137 -14.83 4.09 -7.25
N LEU A 138 -13.79 4.28 -8.06
CA LEU A 138 -12.96 3.19 -8.57
C LEU A 138 -11.93 2.70 -7.54
N ILE A 139 -11.52 3.57 -6.61
CA ILE A 139 -10.61 3.24 -5.50
C ILE A 139 -11.04 3.96 -4.21
N GLU A 140 -10.69 3.39 -3.05
CA GLU A 140 -10.72 4.12 -1.77
C GLU A 140 -9.54 5.10 -1.67
N THR A 141 -9.62 6.09 -0.78
CA THR A 141 -8.52 7.06 -0.55
C THR A 141 -7.25 6.34 -0.09
N PRO A 142 -6.13 6.40 -0.85
CA PRO A 142 -4.90 5.72 -0.46
C PRO A 142 -4.34 6.26 0.85
N ARG A 143 -3.74 5.39 1.69
CA ARG A 143 -3.07 5.84 2.94
C ARG A 143 -1.95 6.86 2.71
N ALA A 144 -1.31 6.84 1.54
CA ALA A 144 -0.33 7.86 1.14
C ALA A 144 -0.93 9.27 1.11
N CYS A 145 -2.23 9.41 0.79
CA CYS A 145 -2.93 10.69 0.82
C CYS A 145 -3.30 11.10 2.25
N VAL A 146 -3.68 10.15 3.12
CA VAL A 146 -4.14 10.43 4.50
C VAL A 146 -3.06 11.08 5.38
N GLY A 147 -1.78 10.80 5.11
CA GLY A 147 -0.64 11.45 5.78
C GLY A 147 0.02 12.58 4.99
N CYS A 148 -0.59 13.01 3.88
CA CYS A 148 -0.02 14.02 2.99
C CYS A 148 -0.22 15.43 3.58
N GLN A 149 0.84 16.24 3.62
CA GLN A 149 0.78 17.64 4.10
C GLN A 149 -0.18 18.54 3.29
N PHE A 150 -0.51 18.12 2.06
CA PHE A 150 -1.42 18.84 1.18
C PHE A 150 -2.89 18.42 1.38
N LEU A 151 -3.17 17.41 2.21
CA LEU A 151 -4.54 16.97 2.49
C LEU A 151 -5.09 17.72 3.71
N ASP A 152 -6.13 18.54 3.49
CA ASP A 152 -6.88 19.18 4.55
C ASP A 152 -8.23 18.49 4.75
N LYS A 153 -8.75 18.53 5.99
CA LYS A 153 -10.11 18.08 6.32
C LYS A 153 -11.03 19.29 6.43
N ALA A 154 -12.04 19.36 5.58
CA ALA A 154 -13.08 20.39 5.59
C ALA A 154 -14.44 19.74 5.88
N GLY A 155 -14.75 19.56 7.17
CA GLY A 155 -15.96 18.85 7.61
C GLY A 155 -15.93 17.36 7.25
N GLU A 156 -16.90 16.91 6.45
CA GLU A 156 -17.01 15.54 5.93
C GLU A 156 -16.22 15.31 4.62
N LEU A 157 -15.59 16.36 4.09
CA LEU A 157 -14.81 16.30 2.85
C LEU A 157 -13.32 16.42 3.15
N TYR A 158 -12.51 15.85 2.25
CA TYR A 158 -11.08 16.10 2.22
C TYR A 158 -10.76 17.03 1.05
N ILE A 159 -9.80 17.92 1.21
CA ILE A 159 -9.34 18.84 0.17
C ILE A 159 -7.87 18.52 -0.11
N CYS A 160 -7.54 18.24 -1.37
CA CYS A 160 -6.16 18.18 -1.81
C CYS A 160 -5.73 19.57 -2.28
N ARG A 161 -4.97 20.29 -1.45
CA ARG A 161 -4.43 21.62 -1.81
C ARG A 161 -3.49 21.58 -3.01
N LEU A 162 -2.80 20.45 -3.22
CA LEU A 162 -1.90 20.29 -4.37
C LEU A 162 -2.66 20.15 -5.70
N ALA A 163 -3.83 19.50 -5.66
CA ALA A 163 -4.70 19.35 -6.82
C ALA A 163 -5.81 20.42 -6.88
N GLU A 164 -5.83 21.33 -5.91
CA GLU A 164 -6.80 22.42 -5.75
C GLU A 164 -8.27 21.96 -5.86
N ARG A 165 -8.59 20.81 -5.24
CA ARG A 165 -9.93 20.19 -5.34
C ARG A 165 -10.36 19.45 -4.09
N PRO A 166 -11.67 19.27 -3.86
CA PRO A 166 -12.15 18.24 -2.94
C PRO A 166 -11.78 16.85 -3.47
N LEU A 167 -11.47 15.95 -2.55
CA LEU A 167 -11.47 14.51 -2.76
C LEU A 167 -12.78 14.00 -2.15
N GLY A 168 -13.51 13.14 -2.87
CA GLY A 168 -14.77 12.55 -2.40
C GLY A 168 -14.69 12.01 -0.96
N ARG A 169 -15.83 11.94 -0.26
CA ARG A 169 -15.95 11.54 1.16
C ARG A 169 -14.94 10.44 1.48
N ALA A 170 -13.86 10.75 2.20
CA ALA A 170 -13.13 9.67 2.80
C ALA A 170 -14.05 9.14 3.88
N THR A 171 -14.59 7.95 3.66
CA THR A 171 -14.82 7.07 4.78
C THR A 171 -13.45 6.94 5.44
N ALA A 172 -13.24 7.71 6.52
CA ALA A 172 -12.12 7.47 7.41
C ALA A 172 -12.12 5.95 7.70
N PRO A 173 -10.96 5.28 7.59
CA PRO A 173 -10.92 3.85 7.83
C PRO A 173 -11.39 3.62 9.28
N ARG A 174 -12.61 3.10 9.44
CA ARG A 174 -13.05 2.52 10.71
C ARG A 174 -12.23 1.26 11.00
#